data_AF-A0A3M1UGD2-F1
#
_entry.id   AF-A0A3M1UGD2-F1
#
_cell.length_a   1.000
_cell.length_b   1.000
_cell.length_c   1.000
_cell.angle_alpha   90.00
_cell.angle_beta   90.00
_cell.angle_gamma   90.00
#
_symmetry.space_group_name_H-M   'P 1'
#
loop_
_entity.id
_entity.type
_entity.pdbx_description
1 polymer ?
#
loop_
_entity_poly.entity_id
_entity_poly.type
_entity_poly.pdbx_seq_one_letter_code
_entity_poly.pdbx_strand_id
1 'polypeptide(L)'
;PTHHLFSKKRHFSKKIGYILAKFYFSFTFNPPHMSTPTQQGFSAHSRHGAHHQLVFGHQFNGSSDYLPLPGGWGGTPELTVEAWINTSGPTGDFQAIVSSNGPEFIHFQAYSAGNITIYTNTGPLILPVIPDTPANVWRHVAVVARPGASRLLIDGEQIGETNRHLYHHILPSRNVSIGRGWQDGRYFNGSIAGLRIWQHSRPHALLHQEVFQYHEQKPPLNEQPDPTHEGFKSYHNKYLSAHPDGTVYADKDWFRGWEKFEVVDAGNGQVGLKSYHGKYLSAQPDGRVECNRDWLRGWEKFRMVIAGPNQVGFKSYHGKYLSAQPDGRLEGNRDWLRGWEKFSPES
;
A
#
# COMPACT_ATOMS: atom_id res chain seq x y z
N PRO A 1 -60.35 9.97 -12.64
CA PRO A 1 -59.97 10.75 -11.44
C PRO A 1 -59.29 9.84 -10.41
N THR A 2 -58.09 10.20 -9.97
CA THR A 2 -57.22 9.41 -9.08
C THR A 2 -57.37 9.81 -7.60
N HIS A 3 -56.44 9.35 -6.73
CA HIS A 3 -56.39 9.50 -5.26
C HIS A 3 -57.31 8.52 -4.51
N HIS A 4 -56.90 7.92 -3.38
CA HIS A 4 -55.58 7.90 -2.70
C HIS A 4 -55.49 6.66 -1.80
N LEU A 5 -54.34 5.94 -1.78
CA LEU A 5 -53.72 5.30 -0.59
C LEU A 5 -52.57 4.34 -0.98
N PHE A 6 -51.33 4.84 -1.04
CA PHE A 6 -50.11 4.05 -0.76
C PHE A 6 -48.91 5.00 -0.61
N SER A 7 -48.43 5.19 0.62
CA SER A 7 -47.19 5.93 0.89
C SER A 7 -46.45 5.35 2.09
N LYS A 8 -45.37 4.60 1.81
CA LYS A 8 -44.32 4.19 2.78
C LYS A 8 -43.10 3.56 2.09
N LYS A 9 -42.59 4.15 1.00
CA LYS A 9 -41.25 3.81 0.49
C LYS A 9 -40.19 4.40 1.43
N ARG A 10 -39.66 3.60 2.35
CA ARG A 10 -38.48 3.96 3.17
C ARG A 10 -37.24 4.07 2.29
N HIS A 11 -36.30 4.92 2.68
CA HIS A 11 -35.06 5.15 1.93
C HIS A 11 -34.23 3.87 1.77
N PHE A 12 -33.96 3.49 0.52
CA PHE A 12 -32.85 2.59 0.19
C PHE A 12 -31.57 3.42 0.11
N SER A 13 -30.50 2.96 0.76
CA SER A 13 -29.18 3.56 0.61
C SER A 13 -28.53 3.11 -0.70
N LYS A 14 -27.85 4.03 -1.39
CA LYS A 14 -27.32 3.82 -2.74
C LYS A 14 -26.16 2.81 -2.80
N LYS A 15 -25.45 2.55 -1.69
CA LYS A 15 -24.14 1.85 -1.70
C LYS A 15 -24.24 0.34 -1.99
N ILE A 16 -25.10 -0.42 -1.31
CA ILE A 16 -25.36 -1.84 -1.67
C ILE A 16 -25.95 -1.99 -3.08
N GLY A 17 -26.77 -1.02 -3.51
CA GLY A 17 -27.31 -1.00 -4.87
C GLY A 17 -26.21 -0.98 -5.93
N TYR A 18 -25.11 -0.28 -5.67
CA TYR A 18 -23.96 -0.15 -6.57
C TYR A 18 -23.18 -1.47 -6.75
N ILE A 19 -22.94 -2.21 -5.66
CA ILE A 19 -22.25 -3.52 -5.70
C ILE A 19 -23.06 -4.53 -6.51
N LEU A 20 -24.39 -4.47 -6.44
CA LEU A 20 -25.31 -5.31 -7.22
C LEU A 20 -25.63 -4.75 -8.62
N ALA A 21 -25.20 -3.53 -8.95
CA ALA A 21 -25.50 -2.86 -10.21
C ALA A 21 -24.33 -1.98 -10.70
N LYS A 22 -23.25 -2.61 -11.17
CA LYS A 22 -22.18 -1.94 -11.93
C LYS A 22 -22.67 -1.51 -13.33
N PHE A 23 -23.54 -0.51 -13.39
CA PHE A 23 -23.98 0.17 -14.61
C PHE A 23 -24.12 1.70 -14.39
N TYR A 24 -23.31 2.47 -15.13
CA TYR A 24 -23.40 3.91 -15.41
C TYR A 24 -23.34 4.97 -14.28
N PHE A 25 -22.13 5.55 -14.16
CA PHE A 25 -21.81 6.98 -13.92
C PHE A 25 -22.10 7.66 -12.55
N SER A 26 -21.43 8.81 -12.36
CA SER A 26 -20.87 9.34 -11.11
C SER A 26 -21.31 10.79 -10.77
N PHE A 27 -21.01 11.29 -9.56
CA PHE A 27 -20.44 12.63 -9.27
C PHE A 27 -20.21 12.88 -7.75
N THR A 28 -19.46 13.92 -7.37
CA THR A 28 -18.75 14.13 -6.09
C THR A 28 -19.16 15.42 -5.32
N PHE A 29 -18.79 15.57 -4.03
CA PHE A 29 -18.60 16.86 -3.30
C PHE A 29 -17.82 16.69 -1.95
N ASN A 30 -17.43 17.79 -1.28
CA ASN A 30 -16.46 17.95 -0.15
C ASN A 30 -16.84 19.23 0.68
N PRO A 31 -16.21 19.73 1.80
CA PRO A 31 -15.21 19.24 2.81
C PRO A 31 -15.82 19.35 4.27
N PRO A 32 -15.28 19.92 5.40
CA PRO A 32 -13.92 20.31 5.89
C PRO A 32 -13.54 20.07 7.41
N HIS A 33 -12.24 20.29 7.74
CA HIS A 33 -11.56 20.79 8.99
C HIS A 33 -12.01 20.51 10.46
N MET A 34 -11.06 20.02 11.29
CA MET A 34 -10.62 20.66 12.57
C MET A 34 -9.22 20.17 13.04
N SER A 35 -8.69 20.62 14.19
CA SER A 35 -7.23 20.73 14.51
C SER A 35 -6.63 19.77 15.58
N THR A 36 -5.29 19.76 15.67
CA THR A 36 -4.41 18.79 16.38
C THR A 36 -3.72 19.32 17.66
N PRO A 37 -3.24 18.42 18.56
CA PRO A 37 -2.08 18.63 19.44
C PRO A 37 -0.79 17.96 18.89
N THR A 38 0.36 18.23 19.51
CA THR A 38 1.71 18.09 18.90
C THR A 38 2.47 16.80 19.25
N GLN A 39 3.21 16.24 18.29
CA GLN A 39 4.34 15.31 18.51
C GLN A 39 5.55 15.71 17.64
N GLN A 40 6.76 15.30 18.01
CA GLN A 40 8.01 15.76 17.38
C GLN A 40 8.40 14.93 16.14
N GLY A 41 8.79 15.62 15.07
CA GLY A 41 9.27 15.04 13.81
C GLY A 41 10.79 15.14 13.60
N PHE A 42 11.25 14.43 12.58
CA PHE A 42 12.65 14.23 12.17
C PHE A 42 13.47 15.53 12.00
N SER A 43 14.72 15.55 12.52
CA SER A 43 15.61 16.72 12.52
C SER A 43 16.88 16.51 11.68
N ALA A 44 16.85 16.97 10.41
CA ALA A 44 18.05 17.19 9.61
C ALA A 44 18.49 18.66 9.69
N HIS A 45 19.78 18.92 9.92
CA HIS A 45 20.30 20.28 10.08
C HIS A 45 20.61 20.93 8.73
N SER A 46 19.79 21.90 8.30
CA SER A 46 20.16 22.81 7.21
C SER A 46 21.20 23.83 7.69
N ARG A 47 22.16 24.18 6.82
CA ARG A 47 23.19 25.18 7.13
C ARG A 47 22.67 26.62 7.15
N HIS A 48 21.48 26.88 6.59
CA HIS A 48 20.82 28.18 6.60
C HIS A 48 19.37 28.01 7.08
N GLY A 49 19.00 28.77 8.11
CA GLY A 49 17.86 28.45 8.97
C GLY A 49 16.53 29.04 8.54
N ALA A 50 15.55 28.16 8.30
CA ALA A 50 14.14 28.41 8.55
C ALA A 50 13.49 27.09 9.01
N HIS A 51 12.80 27.10 10.16
CA HIS A 51 12.15 25.90 10.70
C HIS A 51 10.80 25.66 10.01
N HIS A 52 10.82 25.02 8.84
CA HIS A 52 9.61 24.49 8.21
C HIS A 52 9.27 23.11 8.80
N GLN A 53 8.50 23.09 9.89
CA GLN A 53 7.88 21.86 10.39
C GLN A 53 6.78 21.40 9.44
N LEU A 54 7.10 20.43 8.57
CA LEU A 54 6.12 19.56 7.94
C LEU A 54 6.19 18.19 8.64
N VAL A 55 5.04 17.72 9.16
CA VAL A 55 4.96 16.62 10.13
C VAL A 55 5.11 15.22 9.48
N PHE A 56 5.86 15.10 8.38
CA PHE A 56 6.07 13.82 7.71
C PHE A 56 7.37 13.70 6.88
N GLY A 57 7.84 14.78 6.23
CA GLY A 57 8.98 14.71 5.32
C GLY A 57 9.59 16.06 4.95
N HIS A 58 10.71 16.00 4.21
CA HIS A 58 11.43 17.16 3.69
C HIS A 58 11.02 17.43 2.23
N GLN A 59 10.86 18.71 1.87
CA GLN A 59 10.59 19.14 0.50
C GLN A 59 11.90 19.55 -0.18
N PHE A 60 12.05 19.17 -1.45
CA PHE A 60 13.19 19.47 -2.30
C PHE A 60 12.70 20.22 -3.56
N ASN A 61 13.43 21.25 -3.97
CA ASN A 61 13.08 22.20 -5.03
C ASN A 61 13.39 21.76 -6.48
N GLY A 62 13.89 20.54 -6.72
CA GLY A 62 14.21 20.05 -8.06
C GLY A 62 15.42 20.69 -8.75
N SER A 63 16.23 21.49 -8.06
CA SER A 63 17.32 22.26 -8.69
C SER A 63 18.58 22.48 -7.83
N SER A 64 18.48 22.47 -6.50
CA SER A 64 19.63 22.70 -5.59
C SER A 64 19.51 22.06 -4.21
N ASP A 65 18.31 21.70 -3.73
CA ASP A 65 18.14 21.14 -2.38
C ASP A 65 18.70 19.71 -2.28
N TYR A 66 19.47 19.43 -1.23
CA TYR A 66 19.93 18.09 -0.88
C TYR A 66 20.28 17.99 0.61
N LEU A 67 20.26 16.77 1.15
CA LEU A 67 20.73 16.48 2.50
C LEU A 67 21.93 15.52 2.42
N PRO A 68 23.15 15.91 2.84
CA PRO A 68 24.29 15.00 2.86
C PRO A 68 24.12 13.92 3.94
N LEU A 69 24.53 12.69 3.65
CA LEU A 69 24.54 11.56 4.57
C LEU A 69 25.99 11.22 4.98
N PRO A 70 26.58 11.93 5.96
CA PRO A 70 27.96 11.71 6.37
C PRO A 70 28.15 10.31 6.95
N GLY A 71 29.20 9.61 6.50
CA GLY A 71 29.53 8.27 6.96
C GLY A 71 30.26 7.45 5.90
N GLY A 72 30.32 6.14 6.11
CA GLY A 72 30.67 5.16 5.08
C GLY A 72 29.45 4.29 4.77
N TRP A 73 29.07 4.22 3.50
CA TRP A 73 27.93 3.45 3.00
C TRP A 73 28.40 2.39 2.02
N GLY A 74 27.65 1.30 1.84
CA GLY A 74 28.09 0.14 1.05
C GLY A 74 29.12 -0.72 1.79
N GLY A 75 29.93 -1.47 1.04
CA GLY A 75 30.87 -2.47 1.58
C GLY A 75 30.22 -3.79 2.01
N THR A 76 28.89 -3.88 2.01
CA THR A 76 28.11 -5.06 2.42
C THR A 76 27.62 -5.90 1.23
N PRO A 77 27.37 -7.21 1.42
CA PRO A 77 26.80 -8.09 0.39
C PRO A 77 25.32 -7.79 0.11
N GLU A 78 24.60 -7.21 1.06
CA GLU A 78 23.18 -6.92 0.95
C GLU A 78 22.88 -5.48 1.40
N LEU A 79 21.78 -4.92 0.89
CA LEU A 79 21.32 -3.55 1.17
C LEU A 79 19.79 -3.52 1.03
N THR A 80 19.12 -2.74 1.87
CA THR A 80 17.75 -2.30 1.61
C THR A 80 17.67 -0.78 1.77
N VAL A 81 17.15 -0.08 0.77
CA VAL A 81 16.83 1.35 0.84
C VAL A 81 15.33 1.50 0.60
N GLU A 82 14.64 2.20 1.49
CA GLU A 82 13.20 2.41 1.40
C GLU A 82 12.82 3.84 1.78
N ALA A 83 11.84 4.44 1.09
CA ALA A 83 11.34 5.78 1.38
C ALA A 83 9.87 5.93 0.97
N TRP A 84 9.17 6.88 1.58
CA TRP A 84 8.01 7.52 0.97
C TRP A 84 8.50 8.66 0.08
N ILE A 85 8.00 8.74 -1.15
CA ILE A 85 8.28 9.82 -2.10
C ILE A 85 6.99 10.43 -2.63
N ASN A 86 7.04 11.71 -2.99
CA ASN A 86 5.99 12.39 -3.73
C ASN A 86 6.62 13.38 -4.70
N THR A 87 6.70 13.03 -5.99
CA THR A 87 7.28 13.86 -7.05
C THR A 87 6.32 14.97 -7.47
N SER A 88 6.72 16.23 -7.39
CA SER A 88 5.90 17.38 -7.82
C SER A 88 5.71 17.44 -9.35
N GLY A 89 6.64 16.85 -10.11
CA GLY A 89 6.55 16.67 -11.56
C GLY A 89 7.88 16.17 -12.16
N PRO A 90 7.92 15.85 -13.47
CA PRO A 90 9.16 15.58 -14.18
C PRO A 90 10.10 16.80 -14.19
N THR A 91 11.41 16.58 -14.05
CA THR A 91 12.45 17.62 -14.15
C THR A 91 13.16 17.64 -15.51
N GLY A 92 12.95 16.62 -16.34
CA GLY A 92 13.68 16.41 -17.59
C GLY A 92 14.94 15.55 -17.47
N ASP A 93 15.36 15.22 -16.24
CA ASP A 93 16.44 14.27 -15.89
C ASP A 93 15.96 13.37 -14.74
N PHE A 94 16.78 12.41 -14.33
CA PHE A 94 16.54 11.61 -13.12
C PHE A 94 16.45 12.49 -11.86
N GLN A 95 15.64 12.04 -10.91
CA GLN A 95 15.41 12.67 -9.61
C GLN A 95 15.90 11.73 -8.51
N ALA A 96 17.03 12.08 -7.88
CA ALA A 96 17.71 11.23 -6.90
C ALA A 96 17.02 11.25 -5.53
N ILE A 97 16.47 10.11 -5.12
CA ILE A 97 15.88 9.90 -3.80
C ILE A 97 17.01 9.76 -2.78
N VAL A 98 17.92 8.80 -3.02
CA VAL A 98 19.21 8.66 -2.32
C VAL A 98 20.25 8.19 -3.32
N SER A 99 21.34 8.93 -3.47
CA SER A 99 22.39 8.57 -4.41
C SER A 99 23.78 8.90 -3.89
N SER A 100 24.77 8.15 -4.35
CA SER A 100 26.14 8.63 -4.46
C SER A 100 26.27 9.68 -5.57
N ASN A 101 27.34 10.48 -5.56
CA ASN A 101 27.66 11.36 -6.70
C ASN A 101 28.61 10.72 -7.75
N GLY A 102 29.17 9.54 -7.47
CA GLY A 102 30.05 8.76 -8.35
C GLY A 102 29.51 7.36 -8.68
N PRO A 103 30.33 6.48 -9.28
CA PRO A 103 29.98 5.09 -9.64
C PRO A 103 30.11 4.11 -8.46
N GLU A 104 29.69 4.51 -7.26
CA GLU A 104 29.72 3.69 -6.04
C GLU A 104 28.33 3.56 -5.41
N PHE A 105 28.17 2.66 -4.44
CA PHE A 105 26.94 2.48 -3.66
C PHE A 105 25.67 2.30 -4.51
N ILE A 106 24.76 3.28 -4.55
CA ILE A 106 23.47 3.21 -5.26
C ILE A 106 23.13 4.56 -5.90
N HIS A 107 22.44 4.54 -7.04
CA HIS A 107 21.63 5.66 -7.55
C HIS A 107 20.14 5.28 -7.43
N PHE A 108 19.52 5.59 -6.29
CA PHE A 108 18.09 5.32 -6.06
C PHE A 108 17.29 6.54 -6.52
N GLN A 109 16.62 6.43 -7.67
CA GLN A 109 16.16 7.58 -8.44
C GLN A 109 14.86 7.30 -9.21
N ALA A 110 14.09 8.36 -9.48
CA ALA A 110 12.88 8.32 -10.30
C ALA A 110 13.05 9.10 -11.61
N TYR A 111 12.44 8.63 -12.71
CA TYR A 111 12.39 9.30 -14.01
C TYR A 111 11.34 8.64 -14.91
N SER A 112 11.13 9.16 -16.12
CA SER A 112 10.26 8.56 -17.14
C SER A 112 10.87 7.35 -17.86
N ALA A 113 12.20 7.20 -17.85
CA ALA A 113 12.92 6.12 -18.53
C ALA A 113 14.25 5.77 -17.83
N GLY A 114 14.93 4.71 -18.27
CA GLY A 114 16.24 4.30 -17.76
C GLY A 114 16.15 3.32 -16.59
N ASN A 115 17.00 3.50 -15.57
CA ASN A 115 17.18 2.52 -14.50
C ASN A 115 17.50 3.12 -13.11
N ILE A 116 17.39 2.27 -12.10
CA ILE A 116 18.14 2.34 -10.85
C ILE A 116 19.40 1.49 -11.01
N THR A 117 20.54 1.97 -10.52
CA THR A 117 21.81 1.22 -10.52
C THR A 117 22.35 1.06 -9.10
N ILE A 118 22.81 -0.15 -8.77
CA ILE A 118 23.61 -0.44 -7.57
C ILE A 118 24.99 -0.87 -8.03
N TYR A 119 26.04 -0.20 -7.57
CA TYR A 119 27.40 -0.50 -8.03
C TYR A 119 28.01 -1.60 -7.16
N THR A 120 28.48 -2.69 -7.77
CA THR A 120 29.01 -3.86 -7.06
C THR A 120 30.41 -4.24 -7.57
N ASN A 121 31.12 -5.07 -6.81
CA ASN A 121 32.47 -5.53 -7.17
C ASN A 121 32.54 -6.42 -8.43
N THR A 122 31.40 -6.79 -9.01
CA THR A 122 31.26 -7.56 -10.26
C THR A 122 30.58 -6.76 -11.39
N GLY A 123 30.36 -5.46 -11.17
CA GLY A 123 29.72 -4.54 -12.13
C GLY A 123 28.45 -3.88 -11.59
N PRO A 124 27.76 -3.08 -12.44
CA PRO A 124 26.51 -2.44 -12.06
C PRO A 124 25.34 -3.43 -12.07
N LEU A 125 24.65 -3.56 -10.95
CA LEU A 125 23.37 -4.24 -10.85
C LEU A 125 22.25 -3.26 -11.24
N ILE A 126 21.56 -3.58 -12.33
CA ILE A 126 20.51 -2.73 -12.92
C ILE A 126 19.12 -3.17 -12.46
N LEU A 127 18.29 -2.24 -12.01
CA LEU A 127 16.86 -2.44 -11.71
C LEU A 127 16.01 -1.45 -12.54
N PRO A 128 14.71 -1.71 -12.75
CA PRO A 128 13.81 -0.72 -13.35
C PRO A 128 13.90 0.65 -12.65
N VAL A 129 13.66 1.74 -13.37
CA VAL A 129 13.51 3.06 -12.75
C VAL A 129 12.14 3.18 -12.06
N ILE A 130 12.06 3.99 -11.01
CA ILE A 130 10.76 4.42 -10.47
C ILE A 130 10.15 5.45 -11.44
N PRO A 131 8.91 5.29 -11.91
CA PRO A 131 8.25 6.34 -12.70
C PRO A 131 8.14 7.64 -11.90
N ASP A 132 8.53 8.77 -12.48
CA ASP A 132 8.36 10.10 -11.85
C ASP A 132 6.90 10.58 -11.83
N THR A 133 6.00 9.85 -12.49
CA THR A 133 4.55 10.06 -12.55
C THR A 133 3.77 8.86 -11.98
N PRO A 134 2.50 9.01 -11.54
CA PRO A 134 1.75 10.27 -11.43
C PRO A 134 2.38 11.22 -10.39
N ALA A 135 2.41 12.50 -10.73
CA ALA A 135 2.95 13.55 -9.87
C ALA A 135 1.95 13.93 -8.78
N ASN A 136 2.45 14.48 -7.67
CA ASN A 136 1.71 14.89 -6.49
C ASN A 136 1.05 13.73 -5.71
N VAL A 137 1.46 12.48 -5.98
CA VAL A 137 1.00 11.24 -5.32
C VAL A 137 2.10 10.66 -4.42
N TRP A 138 1.77 10.44 -3.14
CA TRP A 138 2.64 9.75 -2.18
C TRP A 138 2.70 8.24 -2.44
N ARG A 139 3.90 7.74 -2.79
CA ARG A 139 4.20 6.32 -3.04
C ARG A 139 5.32 5.84 -2.13
N HIS A 140 5.24 4.61 -1.61
CA HIS A 140 6.39 3.97 -0.98
C HIS A 140 7.24 3.32 -2.06
N VAL A 141 8.55 3.39 -1.92
CA VAL A 141 9.49 2.84 -2.88
C VAL A 141 10.63 2.17 -2.13
N ALA A 142 10.98 0.95 -2.52
CA ALA A 142 12.05 0.20 -1.86
C ALA A 142 12.89 -0.61 -2.85
N VAL A 143 14.21 -0.55 -2.70
CA VAL A 143 15.17 -1.42 -3.37
C VAL A 143 15.70 -2.42 -2.35
N VAL A 144 15.58 -3.70 -2.67
CA VAL A 144 16.23 -4.79 -1.92
C VAL A 144 17.35 -5.35 -2.81
N ALA A 145 18.59 -5.15 -2.38
CA ALA A 145 19.78 -5.70 -3.02
C ALA A 145 20.20 -6.99 -2.32
N ARG A 146 20.27 -8.08 -3.08
CA ARG A 146 20.72 -9.39 -2.61
C ARG A 146 21.39 -10.15 -3.77
N PRO A 147 22.57 -10.80 -3.57
CA PRO A 147 23.21 -11.56 -4.64
C PRO A 147 22.27 -12.63 -5.21
N GLY A 148 22.00 -12.56 -6.51
CA GLY A 148 21.08 -13.47 -7.20
C GLY A 148 19.58 -13.22 -6.97
N ALA A 149 19.19 -12.21 -6.18
CA ALA A 149 17.82 -12.02 -5.70
C ALA A 149 17.40 -10.54 -5.49
N SER A 150 17.93 -9.60 -6.27
CA SER A 150 17.66 -8.16 -6.13
C SER A 150 16.34 -7.74 -6.80
N ARG A 151 15.64 -6.74 -6.23
CA ARG A 151 14.34 -6.27 -6.74
C ARG A 151 14.03 -4.81 -6.37
N LEU A 152 13.17 -4.18 -7.18
CA LEU A 152 12.47 -2.94 -6.85
C LEU A 152 11.05 -3.27 -6.37
N LEU A 153 10.54 -2.50 -5.42
CA LEU A 153 9.14 -2.46 -5.03
C LEU A 153 8.59 -1.03 -5.06
N ILE A 154 7.32 -0.89 -5.44
CA ILE A 154 6.55 0.37 -5.36
C ILE A 154 5.21 0.05 -4.68
N ASP A 155 4.87 0.80 -3.63
CA ASP A 155 3.71 0.61 -2.75
C ASP A 155 3.53 -0.82 -2.16
N GLY A 156 4.60 -1.61 -2.21
CA GLY A 156 4.65 -3.01 -1.76
C GLY A 156 4.50 -4.04 -2.89
N GLU A 157 4.17 -3.64 -4.11
CA GLU A 157 4.20 -4.50 -5.31
C GLU A 157 5.64 -4.62 -5.85
N GLN A 158 6.06 -5.81 -6.29
CA GLN A 158 7.37 -5.99 -6.94
C GLN A 158 7.30 -5.53 -8.40
N ILE A 159 8.17 -4.60 -8.79
CA ILE A 159 8.22 -4.08 -10.16
C ILE A 159 9.26 -4.85 -10.99
N GLY A 160 8.76 -5.67 -11.92
CA GLY A 160 9.56 -6.48 -12.83
C GLY A 160 10.10 -7.79 -12.22
N GLU A 161 10.89 -8.52 -13.01
CA GLU A 161 11.54 -9.76 -12.55
C GLU A 161 12.67 -9.48 -11.55
N THR A 162 12.89 -10.43 -10.65
CA THR A 162 14.01 -10.41 -9.70
C THR A 162 15.34 -10.55 -10.43
N ASN A 163 16.22 -9.54 -10.32
CA ASN A 163 17.54 -9.54 -10.94
C ASN A 163 18.46 -10.58 -10.27
N ARG A 164 19.01 -11.48 -11.09
CA ARG A 164 19.85 -12.62 -10.68
C ARG A 164 21.37 -12.35 -10.72
N HIS A 165 21.81 -11.09 -10.82
CA HIS A 165 23.24 -10.74 -10.78
C HIS A 165 23.88 -11.18 -9.46
N LEU A 166 24.97 -11.93 -9.56
CA LEU A 166 25.77 -12.40 -8.42
C LEU A 166 26.94 -11.44 -8.20
N TYR A 167 27.15 -11.06 -6.94
CA TYR A 167 28.20 -10.16 -6.49
C TYR A 167 28.60 -10.50 -5.04
N HIS A 168 29.70 -9.95 -4.53
CA HIS A 168 30.18 -10.19 -3.16
C HIS A 168 29.97 -8.98 -2.24
N HIS A 169 30.12 -7.76 -2.74
CA HIS A 169 29.79 -6.53 -2.02
C HIS A 169 29.39 -5.38 -2.94
N ILE A 170 28.60 -4.48 -2.39
CA ILE A 170 28.27 -3.18 -2.98
C ILE A 170 29.48 -2.24 -2.77
N LEU A 171 29.88 -1.50 -3.80
CA LEU A 171 31.05 -0.62 -3.73
C LEU A 171 30.82 0.48 -2.67
N PRO A 172 31.79 0.72 -1.77
CA PRO A 172 31.58 1.68 -0.69
C PRO A 172 31.70 3.14 -1.16
N SER A 173 30.93 4.04 -0.54
CA SER A 173 31.01 5.48 -0.78
C SER A 173 30.99 6.28 0.53
N ARG A 174 31.59 7.47 0.49
CA ARG A 174 31.48 8.52 1.53
C ARG A 174 30.67 9.74 1.07
N ASN A 175 30.31 9.79 -0.21
CA ASN A 175 29.67 10.95 -0.85
C ASN A 175 28.22 10.61 -1.21
N VAL A 176 27.39 10.36 -0.20
CA VAL A 176 25.98 9.99 -0.37
C VAL A 176 25.08 11.16 0.06
N SER A 177 24.01 11.41 -0.69
CA SER A 177 23.01 12.45 -0.38
C SER A 177 21.58 11.97 -0.63
N ILE A 178 20.64 12.50 0.16
CA ILE A 178 19.20 12.51 -0.14
C ILE A 178 18.93 13.70 -1.07
N GLY A 179 18.10 13.52 -2.10
CA GLY A 179 17.64 14.62 -2.97
C GLY A 179 18.58 15.02 -4.10
N ARG A 180 19.79 14.44 -4.20
CA ARG A 180 20.83 14.72 -5.22
C ARG A 180 21.68 13.48 -5.47
N GLY A 181 22.21 13.33 -6.68
CA GLY A 181 23.03 12.18 -7.07
C GLY A 181 24.19 12.49 -8.01
N TRP A 182 24.31 11.71 -9.08
CA TRP A 182 25.43 11.69 -10.02
C TRP A 182 25.95 13.08 -10.40
N GLN A 183 27.27 13.26 -10.27
CA GLN A 183 27.98 14.51 -10.57
C GLN A 183 27.38 15.76 -9.91
N ASP A 184 26.80 15.58 -8.71
CA ASP A 184 26.10 16.60 -7.92
C ASP A 184 24.91 17.27 -8.67
N GLY A 185 24.31 16.51 -9.59
CA GLY A 185 23.05 16.83 -10.28
C GLY A 185 21.88 15.94 -9.83
N ARG A 186 20.90 15.72 -10.73
CA ARG A 186 19.71 14.87 -10.51
C ARG A 186 18.88 15.25 -9.28
N TYR A 187 18.60 16.54 -9.13
CA TYR A 187 17.89 17.07 -7.96
C TYR A 187 16.44 16.57 -7.90
N PHE A 188 15.99 16.17 -6.71
CA PHE A 188 14.61 15.70 -6.49
C PHE A 188 13.64 16.88 -6.45
N ASN A 189 12.55 16.81 -7.20
CA ASN A 189 11.48 17.80 -7.21
C ASN A 189 10.25 17.23 -6.49
N GLY A 190 10.08 17.54 -5.20
CA GLY A 190 9.01 16.97 -4.40
C GLY A 190 9.37 16.68 -2.95
N SER A 191 8.53 15.89 -2.28
CA SER A 191 8.72 15.50 -0.88
C SER A 191 9.37 14.11 -0.76
N ILE A 192 10.27 13.94 0.21
CA ILE A 192 10.76 12.62 0.65
C ILE A 192 10.51 12.48 2.17
N ALA A 193 9.98 11.34 2.58
CA ALA A 193 9.60 11.04 3.96
C ALA A 193 10.04 9.63 4.38
N GLY A 194 10.28 9.43 5.68
CA GLY A 194 10.48 8.10 6.28
C GLY A 194 11.63 7.25 5.68
N LEU A 195 12.66 7.87 5.10
CA LEU A 195 13.81 7.17 4.51
C LEU A 195 14.49 6.24 5.52
N ARG A 196 14.76 4.99 5.12
CA ARG A 196 15.59 4.03 5.86
C ARG A 196 16.63 3.39 4.94
N ILE A 197 17.82 3.12 5.51
CA ILE A 197 18.92 2.42 4.85
C ILE A 197 19.39 1.30 5.78
N TRP A 198 19.32 0.06 5.30
CA TRP A 198 19.66 -1.14 6.05
C TRP A 198 20.81 -1.87 5.34
N GLN A 199 21.87 -2.22 6.06
CA GLN A 199 23.03 -2.93 5.51
C GLN A 199 22.82 -4.45 5.36
N HIS A 200 21.57 -4.87 5.17
CA HIS A 200 21.13 -6.24 4.94
C HIS A 200 19.84 -6.27 4.09
N SER A 201 19.51 -7.40 3.47
CA SER A 201 18.26 -7.55 2.73
C SER A 201 17.08 -7.78 3.67
N ARG A 202 16.00 -7.02 3.52
CA ARG A 202 14.78 -7.20 4.31
C ARG A 202 13.78 -8.12 3.63
N PRO A 203 13.10 -9.02 4.36
CA PRO A 203 11.95 -9.75 3.86
C PRO A 203 10.87 -8.78 3.34
N HIS A 204 10.30 -9.11 2.17
CA HIS A 204 9.21 -8.36 1.54
C HIS A 204 8.05 -8.12 2.53
N ALA A 205 7.66 -9.14 3.29
CA ALA A 205 6.60 -9.04 4.29
C ALA A 205 6.87 -7.99 5.39
N LEU A 206 8.14 -7.79 5.83
CA LEU A 206 8.47 -6.81 6.87
C LEU A 206 8.47 -5.37 6.32
N LEU A 207 9.00 -5.18 5.11
CA LEU A 207 8.85 -3.90 4.40
C LEU A 207 7.36 -3.57 4.24
N HIS A 208 6.55 -4.54 3.83
CA HIS A 208 5.12 -4.35 3.62
C HIS A 208 4.36 -4.07 4.93
N GLN A 209 4.75 -4.66 6.06
CA GLN A 209 4.22 -4.28 7.38
C GLN A 209 4.57 -2.82 7.74
N GLU A 210 5.81 -2.38 7.49
CA GLU A 210 6.23 -1.00 7.79
C GLU A 210 5.63 0.06 6.84
N VAL A 211 5.18 -0.32 5.64
CA VAL A 211 4.34 0.55 4.78
C VAL A 211 3.04 0.97 5.50
N PHE A 212 2.50 0.12 6.38
CA PHE A 212 1.20 0.36 7.01
C PHE A 212 1.26 0.66 8.53
N GLN A 213 2.35 0.40 9.24
CA GLN A 213 2.44 0.66 10.70
C GLN A 213 2.62 2.14 11.10
N TYR A 214 3.23 3.01 10.28
CA TYR A 214 3.47 4.42 10.63
C TYR A 214 2.25 5.32 10.39
N HIS A 215 1.11 4.92 10.94
CA HIS A 215 -0.20 5.34 10.45
C HIS A 215 -0.77 6.63 11.11
N GLU A 216 -0.34 6.99 12.32
CA GLU A 216 -0.92 8.13 13.06
C GLU A 216 -0.56 9.52 12.48
N GLN A 217 0.42 9.60 11.56
CA GLN A 217 0.93 10.87 11.02
C GLN A 217 0.97 10.93 9.48
N LYS A 218 0.50 9.90 8.75
CA LYS A 218 0.45 9.95 7.29
C LYS A 218 -0.79 10.74 6.81
N PRO A 219 -0.66 11.75 5.92
CA PRO A 219 -1.82 12.42 5.32
C PRO A 219 -2.75 11.43 4.59
N PRO A 220 -4.04 11.79 4.38
CA PRO A 220 -4.95 10.94 3.62
C PRO A 220 -4.36 10.63 2.25
N LEU A 221 -4.49 9.35 1.85
CA LEU A 221 -4.34 9.01 0.44
C LEU A 221 -5.41 9.80 -0.33
N ASN A 222 -5.05 10.37 -1.48
CA ASN A 222 -6.05 10.92 -2.39
C ASN A 222 -6.70 9.74 -3.12
N GLU A 223 -7.54 9.01 -2.39
CA GLU A 223 -8.27 7.84 -2.85
C GLU A 223 -9.24 8.26 -3.95
N GLN A 224 -8.78 8.19 -5.20
CA GLN A 224 -9.70 7.88 -6.29
C GLN A 224 -10.40 6.57 -5.90
N PRO A 225 -11.74 6.52 -5.88
CA PRO A 225 -12.46 5.33 -5.45
C PRO A 225 -12.05 4.18 -6.35
N ASP A 226 -11.61 3.09 -5.73
CA ASP A 226 -11.17 1.89 -6.44
C ASP A 226 -12.42 1.14 -6.90
N PRO A 227 -12.80 1.18 -8.20
CA PRO A 227 -14.08 0.63 -8.65
C PRO A 227 -14.06 -0.91 -8.68
N THR A 228 -12.97 -1.53 -8.23
CA THR A 228 -12.67 -2.95 -8.29
C THR A 228 -12.52 -3.60 -6.91
N HIS A 229 -12.09 -2.86 -5.88
CA HIS A 229 -11.86 -3.37 -4.53
C HIS A 229 -12.74 -2.71 -3.47
N GLU A 230 -13.38 -3.52 -2.63
CA GLU A 230 -14.18 -3.09 -1.47
C GLU A 230 -13.47 -3.46 -0.15
N GLY A 231 -13.71 -2.67 0.89
CA GLY A 231 -13.30 -2.92 2.26
C GLY A 231 -14.48 -3.37 3.12
N PHE A 232 -14.32 -4.46 3.87
CA PHE A 232 -15.42 -5.04 4.64
C PHE A 232 -15.30 -4.70 6.12
N LYS A 233 -16.02 -3.67 6.57
CA LYS A 233 -16.03 -3.22 7.95
C LYS A 233 -16.96 -4.07 8.80
N SER A 234 -16.40 -4.77 9.77
CA SER A 234 -17.14 -5.62 10.70
C SER A 234 -18.06 -4.85 11.65
N TYR A 235 -18.93 -5.59 12.33
CA TYR A 235 -19.72 -5.13 13.49
C TYR A 235 -18.90 -4.40 14.57
N HIS A 236 -17.61 -4.73 14.72
CA HIS A 236 -16.72 -4.11 15.69
C HIS A 236 -16.06 -2.80 15.19
N ASN A 237 -16.57 -2.22 14.10
CA ASN A 237 -16.01 -1.06 13.37
C ASN A 237 -14.62 -1.26 12.76
N LYS A 238 -14.08 -2.49 12.82
CA LYS A 238 -12.78 -2.87 12.24
C LYS A 238 -12.92 -3.49 10.86
N TYR A 239 -12.05 -3.16 9.92
CA TYR A 239 -12.01 -3.75 8.57
C TYR A 239 -11.32 -5.11 8.55
N LEU A 240 -11.83 -6.00 7.69
CA LEU A 240 -11.08 -7.18 7.24
C LEU A 240 -9.76 -6.74 6.61
N SER A 241 -8.66 -7.37 7.01
CA SER A 241 -7.28 -7.16 6.55
C SER A 241 -6.66 -8.53 6.29
N ALA A 242 -6.24 -8.79 5.05
CA ALA A 242 -5.53 -10.01 4.67
C ALA A 242 -4.01 -9.79 4.77
N HIS A 243 -3.29 -10.77 5.30
CA HIS A 243 -1.85 -10.67 5.53
C HIS A 243 -1.06 -11.55 4.52
N PRO A 244 0.21 -11.20 4.20
CA PRO A 244 1.04 -11.97 3.26
C PRO A 244 1.37 -13.41 3.68
N ASP A 245 1.21 -13.73 4.96
CA ASP A 245 1.36 -15.10 5.51
C ASP A 245 0.13 -15.99 5.28
N GLY A 246 -0.95 -15.43 4.71
CA GLY A 246 -2.20 -16.13 4.46
C GLY A 246 -3.23 -16.05 5.59
N THR A 247 -2.95 -15.32 6.66
CA THR A 247 -3.92 -15.03 7.73
C THR A 247 -4.86 -13.87 7.34
N VAL A 248 -5.95 -13.72 8.08
CA VAL A 248 -6.94 -12.66 7.87
C VAL A 248 -7.60 -12.30 9.20
N TYR A 249 -7.68 -11.01 9.48
CA TYR A 249 -8.23 -10.45 10.72
C TYR A 249 -9.18 -9.31 10.42
N ALA A 250 -10.08 -8.99 11.34
CA ALA A 250 -10.95 -7.82 11.33
C ALA A 250 -10.56 -6.88 12.47
N ASP A 251 -9.38 -6.24 12.37
CA ASP A 251 -8.72 -5.53 13.47
C ASP A 251 -8.34 -4.06 13.17
N LYS A 252 -8.36 -3.61 11.91
CA LYS A 252 -7.90 -2.27 11.49
C LYS A 252 -9.01 -1.22 11.51
N ASP A 253 -8.73 0.01 11.93
CA ASP A 253 -9.70 1.13 11.90
C ASP A 253 -9.83 1.81 10.52
N TRP A 254 -8.94 1.47 9.60
CA TRP A 254 -8.83 2.01 8.24
C TRP A 254 -8.99 0.92 7.18
N PHE A 255 -9.32 1.33 5.97
CA PHE A 255 -9.37 0.50 4.76
C PHE A 255 -8.28 1.00 3.81
N ARG A 256 -7.25 0.18 3.57
CA ARG A 256 -6.13 0.44 2.65
C ARG A 256 -5.78 -0.87 1.91
N GLY A 257 -4.53 -1.01 1.43
CA GLY A 257 -4.11 -2.12 0.59
C GLY A 257 -4.47 -3.51 1.14
N TRP A 258 -4.13 -3.82 2.39
CA TRP A 258 -4.39 -5.15 2.95
C TRP A 258 -5.87 -5.42 3.21
N GLU A 259 -6.67 -4.35 3.32
CA GLU A 259 -8.11 -4.39 3.51
C GLU A 259 -8.90 -4.35 2.19
N LYS A 260 -8.21 -4.25 1.05
CA LYS A 260 -8.82 -4.33 -0.29
C LYS A 260 -9.07 -5.76 -0.72
N PHE A 261 -10.35 -6.04 -1.00
CA PHE A 261 -10.81 -7.28 -1.59
C PHE A 261 -11.54 -7.00 -2.90
N GLU A 262 -11.04 -7.58 -4.00
CA GLU A 262 -11.76 -7.67 -5.26
C GLU A 262 -12.92 -8.67 -5.07
N VAL A 263 -14.14 -8.22 -5.36
CA VAL A 263 -15.35 -9.06 -5.32
C VAL A 263 -15.51 -9.72 -6.69
N VAL A 264 -14.99 -10.94 -6.82
CA VAL A 264 -14.96 -11.70 -8.08
C VAL A 264 -16.23 -12.53 -8.22
N ASP A 265 -16.94 -12.43 -9.35
CA ASP A 265 -18.09 -13.32 -9.63
C ASP A 265 -17.62 -14.77 -9.76
N ALA A 266 -18.27 -15.67 -9.03
CA ALA A 266 -17.98 -17.10 -9.01
C ALA A 266 -19.05 -17.94 -9.72
N GLY A 267 -20.06 -17.30 -10.32
CA GLY A 267 -21.25 -17.92 -10.90
C GLY A 267 -22.32 -18.26 -9.84
N ASN A 268 -23.55 -18.54 -10.31
CA ASN A 268 -24.67 -19.04 -9.49
C ASN A 268 -25.05 -18.18 -8.26
N GLY A 269 -24.74 -16.87 -8.30
CA GLY A 269 -24.95 -15.96 -7.16
C GLY A 269 -24.00 -16.23 -6.00
N GLN A 270 -22.78 -16.66 -6.31
CA GLN A 270 -21.65 -16.76 -5.38
C GLN A 270 -20.54 -15.80 -5.83
N VAL A 271 -19.73 -15.35 -4.87
CA VAL A 271 -18.55 -14.50 -5.10
C VAL A 271 -17.32 -15.09 -4.43
N GLY A 272 -16.14 -14.78 -4.97
CA GLY A 272 -14.87 -14.88 -4.27
C GLY A 272 -14.47 -13.51 -3.71
N LEU A 273 -13.81 -13.49 -2.55
CA LEU A 273 -13.16 -12.29 -2.03
C LEU A 273 -11.65 -12.46 -2.20
N LYS A 274 -11.07 -11.76 -3.17
CA LYS A 274 -9.64 -11.85 -3.51
C LYS A 274 -8.91 -10.66 -2.94
N SER A 275 -8.02 -10.89 -1.99
CA SER A 275 -7.21 -9.83 -1.38
C SER A 275 -6.27 -9.15 -2.38
N TYR A 276 -5.80 -7.97 -2.02
CA TYR A 276 -4.72 -7.23 -2.68
C TYR A 276 -3.43 -8.05 -2.91
N HIS A 277 -3.18 -9.12 -2.14
CA HIS A 277 -2.08 -10.07 -2.38
C HIS A 277 -2.37 -11.11 -3.48
N GLY A 278 -3.47 -10.95 -4.21
CA GLY A 278 -3.94 -11.87 -5.25
C GLY A 278 -4.58 -13.17 -4.73
N LYS A 279 -4.63 -13.37 -3.40
CA LYS A 279 -5.10 -14.60 -2.77
C LYS A 279 -6.58 -14.51 -2.40
N TYR A 280 -7.33 -15.58 -2.66
CA TYR A 280 -8.71 -15.72 -2.24
C TYR A 280 -8.85 -16.09 -0.76
N LEU A 281 -9.82 -15.45 -0.12
CA LEU A 281 -10.39 -15.84 1.15
C LEU A 281 -11.02 -17.25 1.03
N SER A 282 -10.78 -18.13 2.00
CA SER A 282 -11.20 -19.53 2.00
C SER A 282 -11.69 -19.90 3.40
N ALA A 283 -12.93 -20.34 3.53
CA ALA A 283 -13.50 -20.79 4.81
C ALA A 283 -13.35 -22.30 4.95
N GLN A 284 -12.65 -22.74 6.00
CA GLN A 284 -12.28 -24.14 6.21
C GLN A 284 -13.42 -24.91 6.93
N PRO A 285 -13.50 -26.26 6.79
CA PRO A 285 -14.54 -27.06 7.43
C PRO A 285 -14.48 -27.07 8.97
N ASP A 286 -13.33 -26.73 9.56
CA ASP A 286 -13.14 -26.55 11.00
C ASP A 286 -13.59 -25.16 11.51
N GLY A 287 -14.07 -24.29 10.61
CA GLY A 287 -14.52 -22.94 10.94
C GLY A 287 -13.43 -21.86 10.92
N ARG A 288 -12.16 -22.20 10.68
CA ARG A 288 -11.10 -21.21 10.44
C ARG A 288 -11.31 -20.51 9.09
N VAL A 289 -10.73 -19.32 8.95
CA VAL A 289 -10.71 -18.58 7.69
C VAL A 289 -9.27 -18.23 7.34
N GLU A 290 -8.90 -18.45 6.08
CA GLU A 290 -7.56 -18.23 5.53
C GLU A 290 -7.68 -17.33 4.29
N CYS A 291 -6.62 -16.61 3.90
CA CYS A 291 -6.60 -15.79 2.69
C CYS A 291 -5.33 -16.08 1.86
N ASN A 292 -5.25 -17.31 1.33
CA ASN A 292 -4.00 -17.89 0.82
C ASN A 292 -4.16 -18.77 -0.44
N ARG A 293 -5.36 -18.80 -1.06
CA ARG A 293 -5.64 -19.68 -2.21
C ARG A 293 -5.48 -18.93 -3.53
N ASP A 294 -4.86 -19.54 -4.52
CA ASP A 294 -4.67 -18.96 -5.87
C ASP A 294 -5.85 -19.19 -6.83
N TRP A 295 -6.91 -19.86 -6.36
CA TRP A 295 -8.04 -20.30 -7.19
C TRP A 295 -9.39 -20.10 -6.50
N LEU A 296 -10.43 -19.90 -7.28
CA LEU A 296 -11.81 -19.72 -6.82
C LEU A 296 -12.61 -21.03 -6.97
N ARG A 297 -12.40 -21.99 -6.05
CA ARG A 297 -12.98 -23.35 -6.13
C ARG A 297 -14.18 -23.51 -5.20
N GLY A 298 -14.13 -24.43 -4.24
CA GLY A 298 -15.25 -24.70 -3.34
C GLY A 298 -15.28 -23.72 -2.18
N TRP A 299 -14.28 -23.82 -1.32
CA TRP A 299 -14.21 -23.15 -0.02
C TRP A 299 -13.99 -21.64 -0.11
N GLU A 300 -13.59 -21.16 -1.29
CA GLU A 300 -13.39 -19.75 -1.63
C GLU A 300 -14.67 -19.06 -2.13
N LYS A 301 -15.75 -19.82 -2.34
CA LYS A 301 -17.04 -19.28 -2.82
C LYS A 301 -18.00 -19.02 -1.67
N PHE A 302 -18.45 -17.77 -1.60
CA PHE A 302 -19.42 -17.28 -0.62
C PHE A 302 -20.69 -16.84 -1.34
N ARG A 303 -21.87 -17.20 -0.83
CA ARG A 303 -23.10 -16.48 -1.17
C ARG A 303 -23.13 -15.18 -0.34
N MET A 304 -23.07 -14.05 -1.03
CA MET A 304 -23.29 -12.73 -0.44
C MET A 304 -24.79 -12.57 -0.14
N VAL A 305 -25.14 -12.18 1.09
CA VAL A 305 -26.53 -12.06 1.57
C VAL A 305 -26.75 -10.65 2.12
N ILE A 306 -27.82 -9.98 1.71
CA ILE A 306 -28.19 -8.67 2.26
C ILE A 306 -28.62 -8.85 3.73
N ALA A 307 -27.96 -8.12 4.63
CA ALA A 307 -28.09 -8.26 6.08
C ALA A 307 -28.71 -7.02 6.77
N GLY A 308 -28.80 -5.90 6.07
CA GLY A 308 -29.36 -4.64 6.56
C GLY A 308 -29.08 -3.49 5.59
N PRO A 309 -29.47 -2.25 5.93
CA PRO A 309 -29.09 -1.06 5.16
C PRO A 309 -27.56 -0.94 5.15
N ASN A 310 -26.95 -0.97 3.95
CA ASN A 310 -25.49 -1.03 3.74
C ASN A 310 -24.76 -2.20 4.43
N GLN A 311 -25.46 -3.25 4.88
CA GLN A 311 -24.83 -4.42 5.51
C GLN A 311 -25.05 -5.70 4.71
N VAL A 312 -24.00 -6.50 4.57
CA VAL A 312 -23.99 -7.83 3.95
C VAL A 312 -23.42 -8.88 4.91
N GLY A 313 -23.68 -10.15 4.62
CA GLY A 313 -23.02 -11.29 5.25
C GLY A 313 -22.62 -12.34 4.22
N PHE A 314 -21.55 -13.08 4.51
CA PHE A 314 -20.96 -14.05 3.58
C PHE A 314 -21.20 -15.47 4.06
N LYS A 315 -22.05 -16.22 3.34
CA LYS A 315 -22.31 -17.63 3.63
C LYS A 315 -21.36 -18.53 2.83
N SER A 316 -20.47 -19.24 3.51
CA SER A 316 -19.46 -20.11 2.92
C SER A 316 -20.07 -21.37 2.26
N TYR A 317 -19.24 -22.05 1.49
CA TYR A 317 -19.50 -23.39 0.94
C TYR A 317 -19.99 -24.40 2.00
N HIS A 318 -19.49 -24.32 3.23
CA HIS A 318 -19.90 -25.20 4.34
C HIS A 318 -21.24 -24.82 4.97
N GLY A 319 -21.99 -23.87 4.38
CA GLY A 319 -23.32 -23.47 4.85
C GLY A 319 -23.30 -22.61 6.11
N LYS A 320 -22.13 -22.10 6.52
CA LYS A 320 -21.92 -21.23 7.69
C LYS A 320 -21.62 -19.80 7.25
N TYR A 321 -21.89 -18.82 8.10
CA TYR A 321 -21.52 -17.42 7.89
C TYR A 321 -20.12 -17.12 8.44
N LEU A 322 -19.40 -16.23 7.74
CA LEU A 322 -18.24 -15.53 8.29
C LEU A 322 -18.68 -14.61 9.43
N SER A 323 -17.85 -14.49 10.46
CA SER A 323 -18.09 -13.64 11.63
C SER A 323 -16.78 -13.06 12.18
N ALA A 324 -16.76 -11.75 12.43
CA ALA A 324 -15.65 -11.08 13.09
C ALA A 324 -15.81 -11.18 14.62
N GLN A 325 -14.78 -11.63 15.31
CA GLN A 325 -14.76 -11.71 16.77
C GLN A 325 -14.28 -10.37 17.39
N PRO A 326 -14.53 -10.12 18.69
CA PRO A 326 -14.06 -8.92 19.37
C PRO A 326 -12.53 -8.76 19.44
N ASP A 327 -11.77 -9.86 19.30
CA ASP A 327 -10.30 -9.88 19.25
C ASP A 327 -9.75 -9.76 17.81
N GLY A 328 -10.63 -9.51 16.83
CA GLY A 328 -10.27 -9.39 15.42
C GLY A 328 -10.14 -10.73 14.67
N ARG A 329 -10.34 -11.90 15.30
CA ARG A 329 -10.36 -13.17 14.54
C ARG A 329 -11.54 -13.21 13.56
N LEU A 330 -11.36 -13.85 12.40
CA LEU A 330 -12.45 -14.13 11.46
C LEU A 330 -12.79 -15.63 11.48
N GLU A 331 -14.06 -15.97 11.74
CA GLU A 331 -14.53 -17.35 11.89
C GLU A 331 -15.72 -17.67 10.97
N GLY A 332 -15.62 -18.75 10.19
CA GLY A 332 -16.61 -19.22 9.21
C GLY A 332 -17.51 -20.32 9.73
N ASN A 333 -17.99 -20.22 10.98
CA ASN A 333 -18.66 -21.30 11.73
C ASN A 333 -20.11 -21.01 12.16
N ARG A 334 -20.66 -19.82 11.89
CA ARG A 334 -21.96 -19.37 12.44
C ARG A 334 -23.15 -19.80 11.58
N ASP A 335 -24.24 -20.26 12.18
CA ASP A 335 -25.46 -20.65 11.44
C ASP A 335 -26.38 -19.48 11.07
N TRP A 336 -26.26 -18.34 11.77
CA TRP A 336 -27.22 -17.25 11.72
C TRP A 336 -26.56 -15.91 11.41
N LEU A 337 -27.12 -15.17 10.45
CA LEU A 337 -26.69 -13.81 10.10
C LEU A 337 -27.24 -12.79 11.12
N ARG A 338 -26.49 -12.51 12.19
CA ARG A 338 -26.91 -11.68 13.33
C ARG A 338 -26.12 -10.37 13.42
N GLY A 339 -25.17 -10.27 14.35
CA GLY A 339 -24.41 -9.04 14.61
C GLY A 339 -23.04 -9.14 13.95
N TRP A 340 -22.22 -10.05 14.47
CA TRP A 340 -20.82 -10.25 14.11
C TRP A 340 -20.61 -10.79 12.69
N GLU A 341 -21.68 -11.35 12.10
CA GLU A 341 -21.74 -11.86 10.74
C GLU A 341 -22.03 -10.77 9.69
N LYS A 342 -22.16 -9.51 10.13
CA LYS A 342 -22.46 -8.36 9.28
C LYS A 342 -21.21 -7.54 9.00
N PHE A 343 -21.07 -7.20 7.73
CA PHE A 343 -20.01 -6.37 7.20
C PHE A 343 -20.63 -5.21 6.40
N SER A 344 -20.13 -4.00 6.59
CA SER A 344 -20.45 -2.84 5.77
C SER A 344 -19.39 -2.70 4.68
N PRO A 345 -19.75 -2.77 3.38
CA PRO A 345 -18.81 -2.50 2.29
C PRO A 345 -18.51 -0.99 2.21
N GLU A 346 -17.22 -0.65 2.19
CA GLU A 346 -16.72 0.70 1.99
C GLU A 346 -15.67 0.74 0.85
N SER A 347 -15.50 1.90 0.23
CA SER A 347 -15.03 2.06 -1.16
C SER A 347 -14.48 3.46 -1.41
#